data_AF-A0A6N9V6N8-F1
#
_entry.id   AF-A0A6N9V6N8-F1
#
_cell.length_a   1.000
_cell.length_b   1.000
_cell.length_c   1.000
_cell.angle_alpha   90.00
_cell.angle_beta   90.00
_cell.angle_gamma   90.00
#
_symmetry.space_group_name_H-M   'P 1'
#
loop_
_entity.id
_entity.type
_entity.pdbx_description
1 polymer ?
#
loop_
_entity_poly.entity_id
_entity_poly.type
_entity_poly.pdbx_seq_one_letter_code
_entity_poly.pdbx_strand_id
1 'polypeptide(L)'
;RAPELFQAARELPGDPFAAGPLAVIALCNGVALGPEERAAAAGWAAERPYALDAERIGRLVEALASPGIDDRTGSEFDAVGRLFGALDGRCPASVTAPLAAMLVTEAVRGGNGSLELPRRDAFVGPDGEAIAGVLGPEILTELESGAGGARPVARTVQLLRVARLLGVNGTELLPGVVDRLAPALLAEASEEPGPPAFAPALLELLDEQFDVRTALLGALDRIAPAAPGAVARFLERVALPFTGTQALPHLRMCAEVPGAMTTLGRDRTAVWHRVLRAAGLSPFAEPLVLRTAVGLVWEDRAPTVEEARMLLEAATSDAHRAAGTWARLVDAALGAPADTEDATALAHDLLRAFPQEIGGRERAALQLLDLCRDLRTGAPEPGWAEQVRTLRDRAEPLEPAVQERAFTALVERLLAPDRPGAELYDFVRSDDAELIAAYDRAARAEPTRTRLRTHPAYAADCFTHWTAHPHAGPAWTTTAAALLDEVLRPAVRAMTAEAVAEVEETVGRTGSSGRANAFRDWNRSRALGRLGRRIAGRVRRG
;
A
#
# COMPACT_ATOMS: atom_id res chain seq x y z
N ARG A 1 -29.06 45.82 -43.32
CA ARG A 1 -30.45 45.35 -43.09
C ARG A 1 -30.89 44.63 -44.36
N ALA A 2 -31.09 43.33 -44.31
CA ALA A 2 -31.42 42.49 -45.47
C ALA A 2 -32.77 41.78 -45.22
N PRO A 3 -33.91 42.44 -45.50
CA PRO A 3 -35.25 41.86 -45.24
C PRO A 3 -35.51 40.59 -46.05
N GLU A 4 -34.81 40.43 -47.17
CA GLU A 4 -34.86 39.27 -48.04
C GLU A 4 -34.38 37.98 -47.33
N LEU A 5 -33.49 38.08 -46.33
CA LEU A 5 -33.03 36.93 -45.54
C LEU A 5 -34.17 36.32 -44.71
N PHE A 6 -35.06 37.15 -44.17
CA PHE A 6 -36.23 36.68 -43.42
C PHE A 6 -37.23 36.00 -44.33
N GLN A 7 -37.37 36.44 -45.57
CA GLN A 7 -38.24 35.80 -46.56
C GLN A 7 -37.68 34.44 -46.98
N ALA A 8 -36.37 34.34 -47.24
CA ALA A 8 -35.70 33.07 -47.55
C ALA A 8 -35.72 32.09 -46.36
N ALA A 9 -35.60 32.56 -45.12
CA ALA A 9 -35.69 31.71 -43.93
C ALA A 9 -37.10 31.10 -43.73
N ARG A 10 -38.17 31.78 -44.18
CA ARG A 10 -39.55 31.26 -44.13
C ARG A 10 -39.78 30.06 -45.06
N GLU A 11 -38.93 29.87 -46.05
CA GLU A 11 -39.01 28.76 -47.00
C GLU A 11 -38.36 27.48 -46.44
N LEU A 12 -37.60 27.59 -45.34
CA LEU A 12 -37.00 26.45 -44.66
C LEU A 12 -37.95 25.81 -43.62
N PRO A 13 -37.85 24.50 -43.36
CA PRO A 13 -38.68 23.83 -42.37
C PRO A 13 -38.45 24.33 -40.94
N GLY A 14 -39.51 24.76 -40.27
CA GLY A 14 -39.51 25.20 -38.86
C GLY A 14 -40.28 26.51 -38.65
N ASP A 15 -40.19 27.06 -37.44
CA ASP A 15 -40.78 28.37 -37.16
C ASP A 15 -40.01 29.46 -37.92
N PRO A 16 -40.72 30.40 -38.56
CA PRO A 16 -40.16 31.38 -39.50
C PRO A 16 -39.14 32.37 -38.89
N PHE A 17 -39.00 32.37 -37.57
CA PHE A 17 -38.05 33.20 -36.82
C PHE A 17 -37.20 32.37 -35.84
N ALA A 18 -37.15 31.04 -36.02
CA ALA A 18 -36.23 30.20 -35.25
C ALA A 18 -34.78 30.58 -35.58
N ALA A 19 -33.91 30.56 -34.56
CA ALA A 19 -32.52 30.97 -34.69
C ALA A 19 -31.75 30.16 -35.75
N GLY A 20 -32.01 28.84 -35.85
CA GLY A 20 -31.35 27.93 -36.78
C GLY A 20 -31.50 28.29 -38.28
N PRO A 21 -32.73 28.28 -38.85
CA PRO A 21 -32.96 28.63 -40.25
C PRO A 21 -32.43 30.02 -40.62
N LEU A 22 -32.63 31.01 -39.74
CA LEU A 22 -32.18 32.37 -39.99
C LEU A 22 -30.65 32.46 -40.01
N ALA A 23 -29.98 31.77 -39.09
CA ALA A 23 -28.53 31.71 -39.02
C ALA A 23 -27.93 30.98 -40.24
N VAL A 24 -28.56 29.89 -40.72
CA VAL A 24 -28.13 29.21 -41.96
C VAL A 24 -28.20 30.15 -43.16
N ILE A 25 -29.32 30.85 -43.35
CA ILE A 25 -29.48 31.78 -44.46
C ILE A 25 -28.50 32.95 -44.35
N ALA A 26 -28.27 33.48 -43.15
CA ALA A 26 -27.31 34.54 -42.92
C ALA A 26 -25.87 34.11 -43.28
N LEU A 27 -25.43 32.93 -42.83
CA LEU A 27 -24.10 32.38 -43.14
C LEU A 27 -23.92 32.12 -44.65
N CYS A 28 -24.92 31.55 -45.32
CA CYS A 28 -24.90 31.31 -46.77
C CYS A 28 -24.85 32.60 -47.61
N ASN A 29 -25.12 33.77 -47.00
CA ASN A 29 -25.02 35.09 -47.61
C ASN A 29 -23.80 35.89 -47.10
N GLY A 30 -22.87 35.25 -46.38
CA GLY A 30 -21.63 35.87 -45.90
C GLY A 30 -21.81 36.84 -44.73
N VAL A 31 -22.92 36.74 -43.98
CA VAL A 31 -23.12 37.53 -42.76
C VAL A 31 -22.35 36.89 -41.61
N ALA A 32 -21.43 37.63 -41.01
CA ALA A 32 -20.72 37.20 -39.80
C ALA A 32 -21.69 37.08 -38.62
N LEU A 33 -21.66 35.94 -37.94
CA LEU A 33 -22.51 35.61 -36.79
C LEU A 33 -21.66 35.26 -35.57
N GLY A 34 -22.23 35.41 -34.38
CA GLY A 34 -21.60 34.98 -33.13
C GLY A 34 -21.62 33.45 -32.95
N PRO A 35 -20.91 32.94 -31.93
CA PRO A 35 -20.76 31.49 -31.70
C PRO A 35 -22.09 30.79 -31.43
N GLU A 36 -23.03 31.42 -30.73
CA GLU A 36 -24.35 30.84 -30.45
C GLU A 36 -25.17 30.66 -31.73
N GLU A 37 -25.17 31.65 -32.61
CA GLU A 37 -25.89 31.56 -33.88
C GLU A 37 -25.23 30.57 -34.86
N ARG A 38 -23.88 30.48 -34.87
CA ARG A 38 -23.17 29.45 -35.65
C ARG A 38 -23.50 28.04 -35.14
N ALA A 39 -23.52 27.85 -33.82
CA ALA A 39 -23.94 26.58 -33.21
C ALA A 39 -25.40 26.24 -33.55
N ALA A 40 -26.31 27.23 -33.52
CA ALA A 40 -27.72 27.06 -33.89
C ALA A 40 -27.89 26.69 -35.39
N ALA A 41 -27.11 27.31 -36.29
CA ALA A 41 -27.13 26.97 -37.71
C ALA A 41 -26.67 25.52 -37.95
N ALA A 42 -25.53 25.13 -37.35
CA ALA A 42 -25.00 23.78 -37.47
C ALA A 42 -25.94 22.73 -36.86
N GLY A 43 -26.49 23.01 -35.68
CA GLY A 43 -27.43 22.11 -35.00
C GLY A 43 -28.73 21.91 -35.80
N TRP A 44 -29.32 22.99 -36.34
CA TRP A 44 -30.51 22.88 -37.17
C TRP A 44 -30.27 22.09 -38.46
N ALA A 45 -29.14 22.31 -39.12
CA ALA A 45 -28.77 21.60 -40.34
C ALA A 45 -28.48 20.11 -40.07
N ALA A 46 -27.88 19.77 -38.93
CA ALA A 46 -27.62 18.39 -38.51
C ALA A 46 -28.92 17.59 -38.32
N GLU A 47 -29.95 18.19 -37.72
CA GLU A 47 -31.26 17.57 -37.54
C GLU A 47 -32.05 17.43 -38.86
N ARG A 48 -31.73 18.27 -39.86
CA ARG A 48 -32.48 18.38 -41.13
C ARG A 48 -31.54 18.32 -42.34
N PRO A 49 -30.83 17.19 -42.53
CA PRO A 49 -29.79 17.03 -43.55
C PRO A 49 -30.32 17.14 -45.00
N TYR A 50 -31.64 17.00 -45.21
CA TYR A 50 -32.31 17.10 -46.51
C TYR A 50 -32.97 18.47 -46.76
N ALA A 51 -32.91 19.40 -45.81
CA ALA A 51 -33.56 20.70 -45.94
C ALA A 51 -32.76 21.71 -46.78
N LEU A 52 -31.51 21.40 -47.09
CA LEU A 52 -30.60 22.23 -47.89
C LEU A 52 -30.15 21.46 -49.13
N ASP A 53 -30.07 22.15 -50.27
CA ASP A 53 -29.43 21.63 -51.47
C ASP A 53 -27.89 21.62 -51.32
N ALA A 54 -27.20 20.93 -52.23
CA ALA A 54 -25.75 20.77 -52.19
C ALA A 54 -24.99 22.11 -52.23
N GLU A 55 -25.52 23.11 -52.93
CA GLU A 55 -24.89 24.43 -53.03
C GLU A 55 -24.96 25.19 -51.71
N ARG A 56 -26.14 25.18 -51.06
CA ARG A 56 -26.35 25.77 -49.72
C ARG A 56 -25.55 25.04 -48.65
N ILE A 57 -25.44 23.71 -48.72
CA ILE A 57 -24.58 22.94 -47.82
C ILE A 57 -23.12 23.36 -47.99
N GLY A 58 -22.63 23.47 -49.23
CA GLY A 58 -21.26 23.93 -49.50
C GLY A 58 -20.97 25.32 -48.93
N ARG A 59 -21.87 26.28 -49.16
CA ARG A 59 -21.74 27.65 -48.61
C ARG A 59 -21.81 27.69 -47.09
N LEU A 60 -22.68 26.89 -46.47
CA LEU A 60 -22.77 26.79 -45.01
C LEU A 60 -21.48 26.21 -44.42
N VAL A 61 -20.94 25.14 -45.02
CA VAL A 61 -19.67 24.53 -44.58
C VAL A 61 -18.53 25.52 -44.69
N GLU A 62 -18.39 26.21 -45.82
CA GLU A 62 -17.34 27.21 -46.03
C GLU A 62 -17.43 28.35 -44.99
N ALA A 63 -18.64 28.84 -44.71
CA ALA A 63 -18.86 29.87 -43.70
C ALA A 63 -18.53 29.39 -42.28
N LEU A 64 -18.92 28.16 -41.93
CA LEU A 64 -18.65 27.56 -40.62
C LEU A 64 -17.17 27.23 -40.43
N ALA A 65 -16.47 26.76 -41.46
CA ALA A 65 -15.06 26.39 -41.44
C ALA A 65 -14.10 27.56 -41.77
N SER A 66 -14.62 28.78 -41.91
CA SER A 66 -13.83 29.93 -42.37
C SER A 66 -12.62 30.19 -41.46
N PRO A 67 -11.42 30.40 -42.03
CA PRO A 67 -10.23 30.76 -41.26
C PRO A 67 -10.37 32.20 -40.71
N GLY A 68 -10.01 32.42 -39.45
CA GLY A 68 -10.05 33.75 -38.80
C GLY A 68 -11.21 33.98 -37.81
N ILE A 69 -11.95 32.92 -37.47
CA ILE A 69 -12.91 32.93 -36.36
C ILE A 69 -12.18 32.50 -35.08
N ASP A 70 -11.85 33.47 -34.22
CA ASP A 70 -11.08 33.25 -32.99
C ASP A 70 -11.95 33.06 -31.74
N ASP A 71 -13.27 33.31 -31.83
CA ASP A 71 -14.22 33.28 -30.71
C ASP A 71 -15.03 31.98 -30.59
N ARG A 72 -14.51 30.87 -31.14
CA ARG A 72 -15.21 29.58 -31.17
C ARG A 72 -15.40 28.99 -29.78
N THR A 73 -16.51 28.30 -29.58
CA THR A 73 -16.89 27.69 -28.30
C THR A 73 -17.08 26.18 -28.43
N GLY A 74 -16.99 25.44 -27.32
CA GLY A 74 -17.22 23.98 -27.31
C GLY A 74 -18.59 23.58 -27.88
N SER A 75 -19.64 24.34 -27.57
CA SER A 75 -20.99 24.10 -28.11
C SER A 75 -21.09 24.27 -29.63
N GLU A 76 -20.28 25.16 -30.20
CA GLU A 76 -20.18 25.32 -31.66
C GLU A 76 -19.52 24.08 -32.28
N PHE A 77 -18.41 23.62 -31.71
CA PHE A 77 -17.74 22.41 -32.16
C PHE A 77 -18.61 21.15 -32.05
N ASP A 78 -19.36 21.00 -30.96
CA ASP A 78 -20.31 19.89 -30.80
C ASP A 78 -21.41 19.92 -31.87
N ALA A 79 -21.95 21.09 -32.17
CA ALA A 79 -22.96 21.25 -33.21
C ALA A 79 -22.41 20.97 -34.61
N VAL A 80 -21.16 21.38 -34.86
CA VAL A 80 -20.47 21.08 -36.12
C VAL A 80 -20.12 19.60 -36.24
N GLY A 81 -19.71 18.94 -35.15
CA GLY A 81 -19.49 17.49 -35.12
C GLY A 81 -20.76 16.72 -35.51
N ARG A 82 -21.91 17.10 -34.94
CA ARG A 82 -23.22 16.52 -35.33
C ARG A 82 -23.57 16.79 -36.78
N LEU A 83 -23.31 18.00 -37.29
CA LEU A 83 -23.53 18.33 -38.70
C LEU A 83 -22.64 17.46 -39.60
N PHE A 84 -21.35 17.36 -39.29
CA PHE A 84 -20.40 16.54 -40.03
C PHE A 84 -20.87 15.07 -40.09
N GLY A 85 -21.25 14.49 -38.95
CA GLY A 85 -21.81 13.13 -38.89
C GLY A 85 -23.11 12.98 -39.68
N ALA A 86 -23.96 14.00 -39.71
CA ALA A 86 -25.19 13.99 -40.52
C ALA A 86 -24.92 14.11 -42.03
N LEU A 87 -23.79 14.68 -42.44
CA LEU A 87 -23.40 14.79 -43.86
C LEU A 87 -22.57 13.59 -44.34
N ASP A 88 -22.06 12.77 -43.42
CA ASP A 88 -21.28 11.58 -43.73
C ASP A 88 -22.06 10.59 -44.61
N GLY A 89 -21.42 10.10 -45.67
CA GLY A 89 -22.04 9.28 -46.71
C GLY A 89 -23.12 9.97 -47.57
N ARG A 90 -23.45 11.25 -47.31
CA ARG A 90 -24.46 12.02 -48.06
C ARG A 90 -23.87 13.11 -48.94
N CYS A 91 -22.74 13.67 -48.56
CA CYS A 91 -22.00 14.66 -49.33
C CYS A 91 -20.62 14.13 -49.76
N PRO A 92 -20.07 14.59 -50.90
CA PRO A 92 -18.69 14.28 -51.26
C PRO A 92 -17.71 14.75 -50.18
N ALA A 93 -16.63 14.00 -49.96
CA ALA A 93 -15.61 14.33 -48.96
C ALA A 93 -15.01 15.75 -49.17
N SER A 94 -14.91 16.22 -50.41
CA SER A 94 -14.44 17.58 -50.71
C SER A 94 -15.33 18.69 -50.15
N VAL A 95 -16.63 18.43 -49.94
CA VAL A 95 -17.57 19.39 -49.34
C VAL A 95 -17.43 19.39 -47.82
N THR A 96 -17.17 18.25 -47.19
CA THR A 96 -17.10 18.11 -45.73
C THR A 96 -15.68 18.25 -45.16
N ALA A 97 -14.64 18.21 -46.01
CA ALA A 97 -13.24 18.34 -45.64
C ALA A 97 -12.92 19.59 -44.79
N PRO A 98 -13.49 20.79 -45.06
CA PRO A 98 -13.25 21.96 -44.22
C PRO A 98 -13.75 21.78 -42.77
N LEU A 99 -14.90 21.14 -42.57
CA LEU A 99 -15.39 20.82 -41.22
C LEU A 99 -14.49 19.80 -40.53
N ALA A 100 -14.05 18.76 -41.26
CA ALA A 100 -13.14 17.75 -40.73
C ALA A 100 -11.80 18.35 -40.29
N ALA A 101 -11.22 19.23 -41.12
CA ALA A 101 -9.99 19.97 -40.82
C ALA A 101 -10.15 20.84 -39.57
N MET A 102 -11.27 21.54 -39.46
CA MET A 102 -11.59 22.39 -38.31
C MET A 102 -11.72 21.58 -37.02
N LEU A 103 -12.48 20.48 -37.04
CA LEU A 103 -12.67 19.59 -35.89
C LEU A 103 -11.34 18.97 -35.44
N VAL A 104 -10.51 18.49 -36.37
CA VAL A 104 -9.21 17.90 -36.02
C VAL A 104 -8.22 18.95 -35.53
N THR A 105 -8.24 20.17 -36.08
CA THR A 105 -7.40 21.27 -35.59
C THR A 105 -7.77 21.63 -34.15
N GLU A 106 -9.06 21.70 -33.83
CA GLU A 106 -9.53 21.89 -32.45
C GLU A 106 -9.13 20.72 -31.55
N ALA A 107 -9.28 19.48 -32.03
CA ALA A 107 -8.83 18.31 -31.29
C ALA A 107 -7.31 18.30 -31.03
N VAL A 108 -6.51 19.02 -31.81
CA VAL A 108 -5.06 19.21 -31.59
C VAL A 108 -4.74 20.47 -30.80
N ARG A 109 -5.56 21.50 -30.77
CA ARG A 109 -5.18 22.80 -30.15
C ARG A 109 -6.05 23.26 -28.98
N GLY A 110 -7.32 22.87 -28.93
CA GLY A 110 -8.32 23.45 -28.02
C GLY A 110 -8.50 22.75 -26.68
N GLY A 111 -7.73 21.71 -26.37
CA GLY A 111 -7.72 21.05 -25.06
C GLY A 111 -9.02 20.30 -24.66
N ASN A 112 -10.10 20.41 -25.45
CA ASN A 112 -11.37 19.73 -25.24
C ASN A 112 -11.26 18.23 -25.58
N GLY A 113 -10.95 17.41 -24.58
CA GLY A 113 -10.74 15.95 -24.70
C GLY A 113 -11.97 15.12 -25.09
N SER A 114 -13.13 15.73 -25.34
CA SER A 114 -14.41 15.04 -25.61
C SER A 114 -14.95 15.28 -27.03
N LEU A 115 -14.17 15.88 -27.93
CA LEU A 115 -14.62 16.13 -29.29
C LEU A 115 -14.81 14.81 -30.05
N GLU A 116 -15.99 14.61 -30.65
CA GLU A 116 -16.20 13.52 -31.61
C GLU A 116 -15.31 13.74 -32.85
N LEU A 117 -14.46 12.76 -33.13
CA LEU A 117 -13.51 12.83 -34.23
C LEU A 117 -14.16 12.37 -35.55
N PRO A 118 -13.85 13.03 -36.69
CA PRO A 118 -14.24 12.54 -38.00
C PRO A 118 -13.70 11.14 -38.29
N ARG A 119 -14.37 10.38 -39.16
CA ARG A 119 -13.86 9.09 -39.63
C ARG A 119 -12.62 9.25 -40.49
N ARG A 120 -11.78 8.21 -40.52
CA ARG A 120 -10.52 8.19 -41.30
C ARG A 120 -10.69 8.51 -42.78
N ASP A 121 -11.81 8.09 -43.38
CA ASP A 121 -12.10 8.31 -44.79
C ASP A 121 -12.17 9.79 -45.16
N ALA A 122 -12.44 10.68 -44.20
CA ALA A 122 -12.46 12.13 -44.39
C ALA A 122 -11.07 12.75 -44.68
N PHE A 123 -9.99 12.01 -44.40
CA PHE A 123 -8.60 12.45 -44.59
C PHE A 123 -7.89 11.67 -45.69
N VAL A 124 -8.62 10.93 -46.53
CA VAL A 124 -8.03 10.24 -47.68
C VAL A 124 -7.84 11.23 -48.82
N GLY A 125 -6.58 11.42 -49.24
CA GLY A 125 -6.22 12.29 -50.36
C GLY A 125 -5.36 13.50 -49.95
N PRO A 126 -5.10 14.43 -50.89
CA PRO A 126 -4.11 15.48 -50.72
C PRO A 126 -4.45 16.47 -49.60
N ASP A 127 -5.74 16.74 -49.37
CA ASP A 127 -6.19 17.64 -48.30
C ASP A 127 -5.89 17.05 -46.91
N GLY A 128 -6.07 15.74 -46.74
CA GLY A 128 -5.71 15.04 -45.51
C GLY A 128 -4.21 14.97 -45.28
N GLU A 129 -3.42 14.76 -46.33
CA GLU A 129 -1.95 14.82 -46.28
C GLU A 129 -1.44 16.22 -45.88
N ALA A 130 -2.06 17.28 -46.40
CA ALA A 130 -1.73 18.65 -46.03
C ALA A 130 -2.02 18.93 -44.55
N ILE A 131 -3.18 18.47 -44.04
CA ILE A 131 -3.54 18.59 -42.62
C ILE A 131 -2.55 17.80 -41.74
N ALA A 132 -2.21 16.57 -42.14
CA ALA A 132 -1.22 15.76 -41.43
C ALA A 132 0.18 16.40 -41.43
N GLY A 133 0.58 17.05 -42.52
CA GLY A 133 1.85 17.78 -42.61
C GLY A 133 1.93 18.99 -41.68
N VAL A 134 0.80 19.66 -41.43
CA VAL A 134 0.73 20.81 -40.50
C VAL A 134 0.63 20.35 -39.05
N LEU A 135 -0.31 19.44 -38.75
CA LEU A 135 -0.62 19.05 -37.37
C LEU A 135 0.28 17.93 -36.84
N GLY A 136 0.90 17.13 -37.71
CA GLY A 136 1.76 16.01 -37.31
C GLY A 136 2.89 16.42 -36.36
N PRO A 137 3.70 17.44 -36.70
CA PRO A 137 4.74 17.95 -35.80
C PRO A 137 4.18 18.49 -34.47
N GLU A 138 3.02 19.15 -34.48
CA GLU A 138 2.36 19.65 -33.26
C GLU A 138 1.93 18.48 -32.35
N ILE A 139 1.30 17.45 -32.92
CA ILE A 139 0.88 16.24 -32.20
C ILE A 139 2.08 15.52 -31.60
N LEU A 140 3.15 15.32 -32.37
CA LEU A 140 4.35 14.63 -31.90
C LEU A 140 5.04 15.43 -30.78
N THR A 141 5.19 16.75 -30.99
CA THR A 141 5.77 17.65 -29.98
C THR A 141 4.95 17.62 -28.71
N GLU A 142 3.62 17.65 -28.80
CA GLU A 142 2.77 17.59 -27.62
C GLU A 142 2.88 16.21 -26.96
N LEU A 143 2.75 15.10 -27.69
CA LEU A 143 2.93 13.76 -27.13
C LEU A 143 4.28 13.58 -26.42
N GLU A 144 5.35 14.18 -26.96
CA GLU A 144 6.69 14.21 -26.37
C GLU A 144 6.78 15.13 -25.14
N SER A 145 6.22 16.34 -25.21
CA SER A 145 6.33 17.37 -24.18
C SER A 145 5.55 16.98 -22.92
N GLY A 146 6.22 16.30 -21.99
CA GLY A 146 5.78 16.06 -20.62
C GLY A 146 6.38 17.03 -19.60
N ALA A 147 7.12 18.04 -20.05
CA ALA A 147 7.85 18.97 -19.19
C ALA A 147 6.94 20.12 -18.73
N GLY A 148 6.13 19.91 -17.70
CA GLY A 148 5.38 21.00 -17.05
C GLY A 148 4.24 20.62 -16.11
N GLY A 149 3.79 19.36 -16.13
CA GLY A 149 2.69 18.87 -15.27
C GLY A 149 2.10 17.58 -15.83
N ALA A 150 1.31 16.86 -15.02
CA ALA A 150 0.59 15.68 -15.50
C ALA A 150 -0.46 16.12 -16.55
N ARG A 151 -0.30 15.65 -17.79
CA ARG A 151 -1.30 15.85 -18.85
C ARG A 151 -2.56 15.04 -18.51
N PRO A 152 -3.78 15.61 -18.67
CA PRO A 152 -5.01 14.84 -18.51
C PRO A 152 -5.06 13.61 -19.41
N VAL A 153 -5.57 12.49 -18.91
CA VAL A 153 -5.71 11.23 -19.65
C VAL A 153 -6.51 11.45 -20.93
N ALA A 154 -7.65 12.14 -20.84
CA ALA A 154 -8.51 12.42 -21.98
C ALA A 154 -7.76 13.12 -23.12
N ARG A 155 -6.86 14.04 -22.78
CA ARG A 155 -6.04 14.77 -23.74
C ARG A 155 -5.05 13.84 -24.46
N THR A 156 -4.37 12.97 -23.71
CA THR A 156 -3.43 12.01 -24.29
C THR A 156 -4.15 11.01 -25.22
N VAL A 157 -5.31 10.50 -24.79
CA VAL A 157 -6.14 9.60 -25.59
C VAL A 157 -6.58 10.28 -26.89
N GLN A 158 -7.02 11.54 -26.82
CA GLN A 158 -7.42 12.31 -28.01
C GLN A 158 -6.26 12.46 -29.00
N LEU A 159 -5.06 12.86 -28.54
CA LEU A 159 -3.89 13.00 -29.42
C LEU A 159 -3.49 11.69 -30.10
N LEU A 160 -3.55 10.55 -29.39
CA LEU A 160 -3.27 9.24 -29.98
C LEU A 160 -4.32 8.83 -31.02
N ARG A 161 -5.60 9.16 -30.80
CA ARG A 161 -6.66 8.94 -31.78
C ARG A 161 -6.46 9.81 -33.03
N VAL A 162 -6.13 11.08 -32.85
CA VAL A 162 -5.87 12.00 -33.97
C VAL A 162 -4.60 11.60 -34.74
N ALA A 163 -3.52 11.20 -34.06
CA ALA A 163 -2.31 10.71 -34.71
C ALA A 163 -2.62 9.54 -35.65
N ARG A 164 -3.43 8.58 -35.19
CA ARG A 164 -3.89 7.45 -36.00
C ARG A 164 -4.78 7.87 -37.16
N LEU A 165 -5.70 8.81 -36.92
CA LEU A 165 -6.62 9.34 -37.91
C LEU A 165 -5.87 9.97 -39.09
N LEU A 166 -4.83 10.75 -38.79
CA LEU A 166 -3.99 11.45 -39.76
C LEU A 166 -2.82 10.60 -40.29
N GLY A 167 -2.65 9.37 -39.81
CA GLY A 167 -1.53 8.51 -40.21
C GLY A 167 -0.15 9.00 -39.74
N VAL A 168 -0.10 9.81 -38.69
CA VAL A 168 1.14 10.32 -38.08
C VAL A 168 1.86 9.18 -37.37
N ASN A 169 3.11 8.92 -37.75
CA ASN A 169 3.89 7.84 -37.15
C ASN A 169 4.50 8.28 -35.80
N GLY A 170 3.98 7.75 -34.71
CA GLY A 170 4.43 8.01 -33.33
C GLY A 170 5.08 6.81 -32.64
N THR A 171 5.50 5.78 -33.37
CA THR A 171 5.99 4.51 -32.78
C THR A 171 7.17 4.70 -31.83
N GLU A 172 8.08 5.63 -32.12
CA GLU A 172 9.25 5.92 -31.28
C GLU A 172 8.88 6.62 -29.97
N LEU A 173 7.81 7.42 -29.97
CA LEU A 173 7.32 8.14 -28.79
C LEU A 173 6.43 7.28 -27.89
N LEU A 174 5.82 6.22 -28.46
CA LEU A 174 4.80 5.42 -27.77
C LEU A 174 5.26 4.90 -26.40
N PRO A 175 6.48 4.33 -26.21
CA PRO A 175 6.94 3.88 -24.90
C PRO A 175 6.88 4.99 -23.84
N GLY A 176 7.43 6.18 -24.16
CA GLY A 176 7.43 7.32 -23.25
C GLY A 176 6.03 7.88 -22.97
N VAL A 177 5.14 7.83 -23.97
CA VAL A 177 3.73 8.23 -23.81
C VAL A 177 3.01 7.26 -22.87
N VAL A 178 3.14 5.94 -23.04
CA VAL A 178 2.45 4.96 -22.19
C VAL A 178 3.01 4.91 -20.76
N ASP A 179 4.32 5.13 -20.59
CA ASP A 179 4.94 5.18 -19.26
C ASP A 179 4.44 6.39 -18.44
N ARG A 180 4.00 7.47 -19.11
CA ARG A 180 3.32 8.61 -18.46
C ARG A 180 1.80 8.40 -18.32
N LEU A 181 1.17 7.79 -19.34
CA LEU A 181 -0.28 7.56 -19.36
C LEU A 181 -0.71 6.56 -18.29
N ALA A 182 0.02 5.46 -18.11
CA ALA A 182 -0.32 4.41 -17.16
C ALA A 182 -0.47 4.90 -15.70
N PRO A 183 0.47 5.67 -15.11
CA PRO A 183 0.27 6.23 -13.77
C PRO A 183 -0.81 7.31 -13.74
N ALA A 184 -0.98 8.11 -14.81
CA ALA A 184 -2.04 9.12 -14.90
C ALA A 184 -3.44 8.49 -14.89
N LEU A 185 -3.62 7.34 -15.57
CA LEU A 185 -4.85 6.55 -15.54
C LEU A 185 -5.23 6.13 -14.11
N LEU A 186 -4.25 5.66 -13.34
CA LEU A 186 -4.49 5.24 -11.96
C LEU A 186 -4.80 6.43 -11.04
N ALA A 187 -4.13 7.57 -11.25
CA ALA A 187 -4.34 8.79 -10.48
C ALA A 187 -5.73 9.38 -10.72
N GLU A 188 -6.10 9.67 -11.98
CA GLU A 188 -7.41 10.26 -12.32
C GLU A 188 -8.57 9.30 -11.99
N ALA A 189 -8.38 7.99 -12.21
CA ALA A 189 -9.39 7.02 -11.78
C ALA A 189 -9.57 6.99 -10.25
N SER A 190 -8.61 7.46 -9.45
CA SER A 190 -8.77 7.46 -7.99
C SER A 190 -9.56 8.66 -7.44
N GLU A 191 -9.78 9.71 -8.23
CA GLU A 191 -10.38 10.98 -7.77
C GLU A 191 -11.88 10.87 -7.49
N GLU A 192 -12.62 10.19 -8.36
CA GLU A 192 -14.09 10.09 -8.27
C GLU A 192 -14.58 8.64 -8.18
N PRO A 193 -15.69 8.38 -7.45
CA PRO A 193 -16.36 7.09 -7.46
C PRO A 193 -17.16 6.87 -8.76
N GLY A 194 -16.99 5.72 -9.42
CA GLY A 194 -17.73 5.34 -10.64
C GLY A 194 -16.83 5.19 -11.89
N PRO A 195 -17.34 4.81 -13.06
CA PRO A 195 -16.50 4.73 -14.26
C PRO A 195 -15.85 6.09 -14.60
N PRO A 196 -14.53 6.17 -14.82
CA PRO A 196 -13.89 7.45 -15.11
C PRO A 196 -14.35 7.98 -16.49
N ALA A 197 -14.50 9.30 -16.63
CA ALA A 197 -15.05 9.94 -17.83
C ALA A 197 -14.24 9.62 -19.11
N PHE A 198 -12.94 9.38 -19.00
CA PHE A 198 -12.09 8.99 -20.12
C PHE A 198 -12.26 7.54 -20.59
N ALA A 199 -12.94 6.67 -19.82
CA ALA A 199 -12.98 5.23 -20.07
C ALA A 199 -13.54 4.85 -21.45
N PRO A 200 -14.66 5.42 -21.95
CA PRO A 200 -15.17 5.08 -23.27
C PRO A 200 -14.16 5.37 -24.39
N ALA A 201 -13.57 6.57 -24.40
CA ALA A 201 -12.58 6.97 -25.40
C ALA A 201 -11.29 6.14 -25.32
N LEU A 202 -10.88 5.74 -24.11
CA LEU A 202 -9.76 4.82 -23.92
C LEU A 202 -10.06 3.45 -24.51
N LEU A 203 -11.23 2.88 -24.23
CA LEU A 203 -11.61 1.55 -24.74
C LEU A 203 -11.70 1.54 -26.28
N GLU A 204 -12.28 2.58 -26.88
CA GLU A 204 -12.27 2.77 -28.34
C GLU A 204 -10.84 2.81 -28.90
N LEU A 205 -9.95 3.61 -28.28
CA LEU A 205 -8.55 3.68 -28.67
C LEU A 205 -7.86 2.30 -28.63
N LEU A 206 -8.09 1.51 -27.58
CA LEU A 206 -7.48 0.19 -27.40
C LEU A 206 -8.05 -0.87 -28.35
N ASP A 207 -9.29 -0.71 -28.79
CA ASP A 207 -9.89 -1.56 -29.82
C ASP A 207 -9.30 -1.25 -31.21
N GLU A 208 -9.17 0.03 -31.53
CA GLU A 208 -8.69 0.51 -32.84
C GLU A 208 -7.17 0.40 -33.03
N GLN A 209 -6.38 0.49 -31.95
CA GLN A 209 -4.92 0.60 -32.01
C GLN A 209 -4.21 -0.50 -31.20
N PHE A 210 -3.91 -1.61 -31.88
CA PHE A 210 -3.24 -2.79 -31.29
C PHE A 210 -1.92 -2.47 -30.58
N ASP A 211 -1.08 -1.61 -31.18
CA ASP A 211 0.24 -1.27 -30.64
C ASP A 211 0.11 -0.46 -29.34
N VAL A 212 -0.80 0.51 -29.30
CA VAL A 212 -1.12 1.29 -28.09
C VAL A 212 -1.65 0.37 -27.00
N ARG A 213 -2.55 -0.55 -27.34
CA ARG A 213 -3.08 -1.55 -26.39
C ARG A 213 -1.97 -2.39 -25.79
N THR A 214 -1.11 -2.96 -26.62
CA THR A 214 -0.01 -3.81 -26.15
C THR A 214 0.98 -3.03 -25.28
N ALA A 215 1.35 -1.82 -25.69
CA ALA A 215 2.27 -0.97 -24.93
C ALA A 215 1.67 -0.52 -23.59
N LEU A 216 0.39 -0.12 -23.56
CA LEU A 216 -0.28 0.31 -22.35
C LEU A 216 -0.47 -0.83 -21.34
N LEU A 217 -0.90 -2.01 -21.81
CA LEU A 217 -1.03 -3.20 -20.96
C LEU A 217 0.32 -3.59 -20.35
N GLY A 218 1.40 -3.56 -21.15
CA GLY A 218 2.75 -3.78 -20.64
C GLY A 218 3.19 -2.74 -19.61
N ALA A 219 2.85 -1.46 -19.81
CA ALA A 219 3.16 -0.40 -18.86
C ALA A 219 2.40 -0.55 -17.53
N LEU A 220 1.11 -0.89 -17.58
CA LEU A 220 0.32 -1.15 -16.38
C LEU A 220 0.82 -2.40 -15.63
N ASP A 221 1.20 -3.46 -16.35
CA ASP A 221 1.78 -4.67 -15.75
C ASP A 221 3.11 -4.39 -15.02
N ARG A 222 3.96 -3.51 -15.58
CA ARG A 222 5.20 -3.05 -14.92
C ARG A 222 4.96 -2.26 -13.63
N ILE A 223 3.87 -1.49 -13.56
CA ILE A 223 3.54 -0.65 -12.38
C ILE A 223 2.85 -1.47 -11.28
N ALA A 224 2.14 -2.54 -11.66
CA ALA A 224 1.33 -3.33 -10.75
C ALA A 224 2.07 -3.91 -9.52
N PRO A 225 3.35 -4.34 -9.58
CA PRO A 225 4.11 -4.71 -8.37
C PRO A 225 4.26 -3.58 -7.35
N ALA A 226 4.34 -2.33 -7.80
CA ALA A 226 4.50 -1.16 -6.93
C ALA A 226 3.17 -0.64 -6.40
N ALA A 227 2.09 -0.76 -7.17
CA ALA A 227 0.76 -0.27 -6.81
C ALA A 227 -0.36 -1.28 -7.11
N PRO A 228 -0.33 -2.50 -6.53
CA PRO A 228 -1.24 -3.57 -6.89
C PRO A 228 -2.72 -3.24 -6.64
N GLY A 229 -3.05 -2.68 -5.48
CA GLY A 229 -4.43 -2.31 -5.14
C GLY A 229 -4.99 -1.18 -6.02
N ALA A 230 -4.15 -0.22 -6.43
CA ALA A 230 -4.55 0.82 -7.37
C ALA A 230 -4.91 0.26 -8.75
N VAL A 231 -4.10 -0.68 -9.25
CA VAL A 231 -4.37 -1.35 -10.52
C VAL A 231 -5.61 -2.23 -10.44
N ALA A 232 -5.79 -3.00 -9.36
CA ALA A 232 -6.99 -3.83 -9.16
C ALA A 232 -8.28 -2.98 -9.16
N ARG A 233 -8.31 -1.89 -8.38
CA ARG A 233 -9.45 -0.96 -8.35
C ARG A 233 -9.73 -0.29 -9.70
N PHE A 234 -8.68 -0.01 -10.47
CA PHE A 234 -8.84 0.49 -11.84
C PHE A 234 -9.49 -0.54 -12.75
N LEU A 235 -9.05 -1.80 -12.70
CA LEU A 235 -9.59 -2.90 -13.53
C LEU A 235 -11.04 -3.27 -13.16
N GLU A 236 -11.46 -3.07 -11.90
CA GLU A 236 -12.86 -3.22 -11.50
C GLU A 236 -13.78 -2.20 -12.19
N ARG A 237 -13.26 -1.03 -12.55
CA ARG A 237 -14.00 0.09 -13.14
C ARG A 237 -13.87 0.19 -14.65
N VAL A 238 -12.77 -0.31 -15.20
CA VAL A 238 -12.45 -0.27 -16.63
C VAL A 238 -12.10 -1.67 -17.11
N ALA A 239 -13.00 -2.27 -17.89
CA ALA A 239 -12.85 -3.61 -18.45
C ALA A 239 -11.83 -3.62 -19.61
N LEU A 240 -10.53 -3.60 -19.28
CA LEU A 240 -9.47 -3.62 -20.27
C LEU A 240 -9.44 -4.94 -21.06
N PRO A 241 -9.31 -4.89 -22.41
CA PRO A 241 -9.26 -6.08 -23.24
C PRO A 241 -7.84 -6.65 -23.29
N PHE A 242 -7.50 -7.57 -22.38
CA PHE A 242 -6.28 -8.40 -22.53
C PHE A 242 -6.64 -9.85 -22.84
N THR A 243 -6.39 -10.25 -24.09
CA THR A 243 -6.50 -11.64 -24.55
C THR A 243 -5.32 -12.42 -23.98
N GLY A 244 -5.53 -13.51 -23.24
CA GLY A 244 -4.51 -14.22 -22.43
C GLY A 244 -3.27 -14.78 -23.16
N THR A 245 -2.95 -14.33 -24.36
CA THR A 245 -1.73 -14.63 -25.14
C THR A 245 -0.52 -13.83 -24.68
N GLN A 246 -0.70 -12.61 -24.16
CA GLN A 246 0.40 -11.77 -23.65
C GLN A 246 0.78 -12.17 -22.21
N ALA A 247 2.09 -12.22 -21.92
CA ALA A 247 2.61 -12.44 -20.58
C ALA A 247 2.43 -11.17 -19.75
N LEU A 248 1.30 -11.07 -19.04
CA LEU A 248 0.93 -9.96 -18.17
C LEU A 248 0.60 -10.50 -16.77
N PRO A 249 1.59 -11.10 -16.08
CA PRO A 249 1.36 -11.83 -14.83
C PRO A 249 0.70 -10.94 -13.77
N HIS A 250 1.16 -9.71 -13.59
CA HIS A 250 0.68 -8.84 -12.52
C HIS A 250 -0.71 -8.28 -12.81
N LEU A 251 -1.03 -7.94 -14.06
CA LEU A 251 -2.39 -7.54 -14.45
C LEU A 251 -3.41 -8.66 -14.26
N ARG A 252 -3.04 -9.91 -14.61
CA ARG A 252 -3.90 -11.07 -14.37
C ARG A 252 -4.19 -11.26 -12.88
N MET A 253 -3.17 -11.08 -12.04
CA MET A 253 -3.34 -11.13 -10.59
C MET A 253 -4.28 -10.03 -10.09
N CYS A 254 -4.12 -8.80 -10.57
CA CYS A 254 -4.97 -7.67 -10.20
C CYS A 254 -6.43 -7.87 -10.65
N ALA A 255 -6.64 -8.43 -11.84
CA ALA A 255 -7.97 -8.77 -12.35
C ALA A 255 -8.63 -9.96 -11.62
N GLU A 256 -7.85 -10.91 -11.09
CA GLU A 256 -8.37 -12.08 -10.37
C GLU A 256 -8.82 -11.74 -8.95
N VAL A 257 -8.19 -10.74 -8.29
CA VAL A 257 -8.43 -10.46 -6.87
C VAL A 257 -9.92 -10.30 -6.49
N PRO A 258 -10.77 -9.60 -7.26
CA PRO A 258 -12.16 -9.38 -6.86
C PRO A 258 -12.96 -10.69 -6.92
N GLY A 259 -12.70 -11.53 -7.93
CA GLY A 259 -13.31 -12.85 -8.07
C GLY A 259 -12.84 -13.83 -7.00
N ALA A 260 -11.56 -13.77 -6.62
CA ALA A 260 -10.99 -14.56 -5.54
C ALA A 260 -11.63 -14.19 -4.18
N MET A 261 -11.70 -12.90 -3.86
CA MET A 261 -12.33 -12.40 -2.63
C MET A 261 -13.82 -12.75 -2.56
N THR A 262 -14.54 -12.66 -3.68
CA THR A 262 -15.97 -13.02 -3.75
C THR A 262 -16.20 -14.52 -3.48
N THR A 263 -15.31 -15.38 -3.98
CA THR A 263 -15.48 -16.84 -3.84
C THR A 263 -14.98 -17.38 -2.51
N LEU A 264 -13.84 -16.86 -2.02
CA LEU A 264 -13.11 -17.41 -0.87
C LEU A 264 -13.34 -16.60 0.43
N GLY A 265 -14.00 -15.46 0.33
CA GLY A 265 -14.37 -14.64 1.47
C GLY A 265 -13.15 -14.14 2.24
N ARG A 266 -13.09 -14.47 3.54
CA ARG A 266 -12.06 -13.98 4.47
C ARG A 266 -10.80 -14.85 4.55
N ASP A 267 -10.74 -15.97 3.82
CA ASP A 267 -9.57 -16.83 3.79
C ASP A 267 -8.47 -16.22 2.91
N ARG A 268 -7.64 -15.37 3.54
CA ARG A 268 -6.54 -14.67 2.87
C ARG A 268 -5.51 -15.62 2.26
N THR A 269 -5.22 -16.74 2.92
CA THR A 269 -4.28 -17.73 2.42
C THR A 269 -4.79 -18.36 1.12
N ALA A 270 -6.07 -18.75 1.09
CA ALA A 270 -6.69 -19.27 -0.13
C ALA A 270 -6.74 -18.21 -1.25
N VAL A 271 -7.07 -16.95 -0.91
CA VAL A 271 -7.06 -15.84 -1.88
C VAL A 271 -5.65 -15.64 -2.45
N TRP A 272 -4.63 -15.62 -1.60
CA TRP A 272 -3.24 -15.47 -2.01
C TRP A 272 -2.81 -16.57 -2.98
N HIS A 273 -3.07 -17.84 -2.68
CA HIS A 273 -2.77 -18.95 -3.59
C HIS A 273 -3.54 -18.86 -4.91
N ARG A 274 -4.80 -18.37 -4.90
CA ARG A 274 -5.60 -18.19 -6.12
C ARG A 274 -5.03 -17.07 -7.00
N VAL A 275 -4.71 -15.93 -6.41
CA VAL A 275 -4.12 -14.78 -7.09
C VAL A 275 -2.74 -15.14 -7.65
N LEU A 276 -1.89 -15.81 -6.87
CA LEU A 276 -0.58 -16.25 -7.33
C LEU A 276 -0.66 -17.20 -8.53
N ARG A 277 -1.64 -18.12 -8.53
CA ARG A 277 -1.89 -19.00 -9.68
C ARG A 277 -2.31 -18.24 -10.94
N ALA A 278 -3.04 -17.13 -10.80
CA ALA A 278 -3.46 -16.31 -11.95
C ALA A 278 -2.29 -15.64 -12.68
N ALA A 279 -1.15 -15.43 -12.00
CA ALA A 279 0.06 -14.95 -12.64
C ALA A 279 0.54 -15.87 -13.77
N GLY A 280 0.31 -17.19 -13.64
CA GLY A 280 0.79 -18.20 -14.58
C GLY A 280 2.32 -18.39 -14.56
N LEU A 281 3.02 -17.74 -13.64
CA LEU A 281 4.47 -17.83 -13.44
C LEU A 281 4.78 -18.22 -12.01
N SER A 282 5.87 -18.95 -11.83
CA SER A 282 6.37 -19.31 -10.51
C SER A 282 7.10 -18.12 -9.87
N PRO A 283 6.95 -17.89 -8.54
CA PRO A 283 7.76 -16.95 -7.76
C PRO A 283 9.27 -17.11 -7.92
N PHE A 284 9.74 -18.30 -8.29
CA PHE A 284 11.16 -18.56 -8.55
C PHE A 284 11.63 -17.96 -9.88
N ALA A 285 10.75 -17.91 -10.88
CA ALA A 285 11.06 -17.37 -12.22
C ALA A 285 10.79 -15.87 -12.29
N GLU A 286 9.72 -15.39 -11.63
CA GLU A 286 9.38 -13.97 -11.55
C GLU A 286 9.07 -13.62 -10.09
N PRO A 287 10.06 -13.19 -9.29
CA PRO A 287 9.85 -12.89 -7.87
C PRO A 287 8.84 -11.77 -7.60
N LEU A 288 8.68 -10.79 -8.51
CA LEU A 288 7.77 -9.67 -8.27
C LEU A 288 6.30 -10.11 -8.16
N VAL A 289 5.93 -11.31 -8.63
CA VAL A 289 4.57 -11.84 -8.40
C VAL A 289 4.29 -12.00 -6.91
N LEU A 290 5.30 -12.32 -6.07
CA LEU A 290 5.11 -12.34 -4.63
C LEU A 290 4.75 -10.96 -4.09
N ARG A 291 5.42 -9.91 -4.58
CA ARG A 291 5.14 -8.52 -4.19
C ARG A 291 3.72 -8.12 -4.54
N THR A 292 3.30 -8.42 -5.77
CA THR A 292 1.92 -8.16 -6.22
C THR A 292 0.91 -8.94 -5.38
N ALA A 293 1.10 -10.24 -5.17
CA ALA A 293 0.17 -11.06 -4.40
C ALA A 293 0.05 -10.58 -2.95
N VAL A 294 1.19 -10.26 -2.30
CA VAL A 294 1.19 -9.75 -0.93
C VAL A 294 0.49 -8.40 -0.86
N GLY A 295 0.79 -7.49 -1.79
CA GLY A 295 0.15 -6.17 -1.82
C GLY A 295 -1.34 -6.18 -2.14
N LEU A 296 -1.83 -7.21 -2.85
CA LEU A 296 -3.28 -7.39 -3.12
C LEU A 296 -4.05 -7.95 -1.92
N VAL A 297 -3.44 -8.83 -1.12
CA VAL A 297 -4.13 -9.54 -0.02
C VAL A 297 -3.97 -8.83 1.33
N TRP A 298 -2.85 -8.14 1.52
CA TRP A 298 -2.46 -7.48 2.78
C TRP A 298 -2.15 -6.00 2.58
N GLU A 299 -2.88 -5.31 1.69
CA GLU A 299 -2.67 -3.87 1.36
C GLU A 299 -2.59 -3.01 2.63
N ASP A 300 -3.62 -3.08 3.47
CA ASP A 300 -3.82 -2.19 4.62
C ASP A 300 -3.27 -2.70 5.95
N ARG A 301 -2.70 -3.92 6.00
CA ARG A 301 -2.29 -4.54 7.27
C ARG A 301 -1.18 -5.57 7.09
N ALA A 302 -0.35 -5.77 8.11
CA ALA A 302 0.62 -6.85 8.12
C ALA A 302 -0.06 -8.24 8.12
N PRO A 303 0.58 -9.28 7.56
CA PRO A 303 0.14 -10.66 7.77
C PRO A 303 0.21 -11.05 9.25
N THR A 304 -0.59 -12.02 9.67
CA THR A 304 -0.41 -12.64 11.00
C THR A 304 0.90 -13.45 11.03
N VAL A 305 1.36 -13.85 12.21
CA VAL A 305 2.56 -14.72 12.34
C VAL A 305 2.38 -16.02 11.55
N GLU A 306 1.21 -16.65 11.64
CA GLU A 306 0.88 -17.88 10.89
C GLU A 306 0.94 -17.66 9.38
N GLU A 307 0.33 -16.57 8.89
CA GLU A 307 0.36 -16.19 7.47
C GLU A 307 1.78 -15.85 7.00
N ALA A 308 2.57 -15.18 7.83
CA ALA A 308 3.95 -14.83 7.52
C ALA A 308 4.84 -16.08 7.42
N ARG A 309 4.64 -17.08 8.29
CA ARG A 309 5.32 -18.37 8.19
C ARG A 309 4.95 -19.11 6.91
N MET A 310 3.66 -19.18 6.59
CA MET A 310 3.18 -19.76 5.33
C MET A 310 3.82 -19.06 4.12
N LEU A 311 3.86 -17.72 4.12
CA LEU A 311 4.50 -16.95 3.06
C LEU A 311 5.99 -17.27 2.93
N LEU A 312 6.72 -17.32 4.06
CA LEU A 312 8.14 -17.64 4.09
C LEU A 312 8.44 -19.06 3.60
N GLU A 313 7.55 -20.01 3.85
CA GLU A 313 7.67 -21.40 3.38
C GLU A 313 7.32 -21.55 1.89
N ALA A 314 6.51 -20.64 1.34
CA ALA A 314 6.01 -20.74 -0.02
C ALA A 314 7.01 -20.31 -1.11
N ALA A 315 8.10 -19.62 -0.74
CA ALA A 315 9.15 -19.20 -1.67
C ALA A 315 10.54 -19.21 -1.02
N THR A 316 11.60 -19.10 -1.83
CA THR A 316 12.96 -19.00 -1.29
C THR A 316 13.21 -17.62 -0.70
N SER A 317 14.16 -17.56 0.25
CA SER A 317 14.64 -16.28 0.80
C SER A 317 15.04 -15.31 -0.33
N ASP A 318 15.71 -15.78 -1.38
CA ASP A 318 16.09 -14.96 -2.55
C ASP A 318 14.89 -14.35 -3.29
N ALA A 319 13.81 -15.10 -3.44
CA ALA A 319 12.58 -14.60 -4.05
C ALA A 319 11.94 -13.51 -3.17
N HIS A 320 11.90 -13.72 -1.84
CA HIS A 320 11.42 -12.69 -0.90
C HIS A 320 12.28 -11.43 -0.91
N ARG A 321 13.60 -11.57 -1.09
CA ARG A 321 14.53 -10.44 -1.21
C ARG A 321 14.28 -9.65 -2.49
N ALA A 322 14.23 -10.34 -3.63
CA ALA A 322 13.96 -9.71 -4.93
C ALA A 322 12.57 -9.05 -4.97
N ALA A 323 11.58 -9.67 -4.33
CA ALA A 323 10.22 -9.12 -4.22
C ALA A 323 10.08 -7.99 -3.18
N GLY A 324 11.04 -7.85 -2.26
CA GLY A 324 10.94 -6.92 -1.12
C GLY A 324 9.86 -7.28 -0.11
N THR A 325 9.35 -8.52 -0.10
CA THR A 325 8.26 -8.96 0.79
C THR A 325 8.74 -9.31 2.19
N TRP A 326 10.05 -9.47 2.39
CA TRP A 326 10.67 -9.73 3.70
C TRP A 326 10.29 -8.68 4.76
N ALA A 327 10.15 -7.41 4.38
CA ALA A 327 9.79 -6.33 5.30
C ALA A 327 8.42 -6.59 5.96
N ARG A 328 7.44 -7.09 5.18
CA ARG A 328 6.12 -7.46 5.70
C ARG A 328 6.17 -8.65 6.65
N LEU A 329 7.13 -9.56 6.48
CA LEU A 329 7.34 -10.69 7.39
C LEU A 329 7.95 -10.21 8.71
N VAL A 330 8.86 -9.23 8.66
CA VAL A 330 9.40 -8.56 9.86
C VAL A 330 8.29 -7.82 10.60
N ASP A 331 7.46 -7.05 9.90
CA ASP A 331 6.30 -6.36 10.49
C ASP A 331 5.37 -7.35 11.22
N ALA A 332 5.15 -8.53 10.65
CA ALA A 332 4.32 -9.57 11.26
C ALA A 332 4.91 -10.15 12.55
N ALA A 333 6.24 -10.32 12.61
CA ALA A 333 6.92 -10.81 13.81
C ALA A 333 6.92 -9.76 14.94
N LEU A 334 7.21 -8.50 14.60
CA LEU A 334 7.30 -7.40 15.57
C LEU A 334 5.92 -6.90 16.03
N GLY A 335 4.92 -6.93 15.15
CA GLY A 335 3.54 -6.55 15.44
C GLY A 335 2.71 -7.64 16.13
N ALA A 336 3.29 -8.81 16.41
CA ALA A 336 2.56 -9.93 17.00
C ALA A 336 2.12 -9.63 18.46
N PRO A 337 0.86 -9.92 18.83
CA PRO A 337 0.40 -9.87 20.22
C PRO A 337 1.30 -10.67 21.16
N ALA A 338 1.48 -10.24 22.42
CA ALA A 338 2.47 -10.81 23.36
C ALA A 338 2.28 -12.31 23.67
N ASP A 339 1.06 -12.82 23.54
CA ASP A 339 0.66 -14.22 23.77
C ASP A 339 0.92 -15.14 22.56
N THR A 340 1.25 -14.58 21.40
CA THR A 340 1.54 -15.38 20.20
C THR A 340 2.92 -16.04 20.33
N GLU A 341 2.95 -17.32 20.69
CA GLU A 341 4.20 -18.05 20.96
C GLU A 341 5.10 -18.21 19.73
N ASP A 342 4.49 -18.34 18.55
CA ASP A 342 5.17 -18.54 17.27
C ASP A 342 5.98 -17.32 16.79
N ALA A 343 5.76 -16.14 17.38
CA ALA A 343 6.45 -14.92 16.99
C ALA A 343 7.98 -15.05 17.15
N THR A 344 8.45 -15.75 18.18
CA THR A 344 9.90 -15.94 18.41
C THR A 344 10.50 -16.95 17.44
N ALA A 345 9.74 -17.96 17.01
CA ALA A 345 10.18 -18.92 16.00
C ALA A 345 10.31 -18.24 14.63
N LEU A 346 9.31 -17.43 14.26
CA LEU A 346 9.37 -16.61 13.05
C LEU A 346 10.56 -15.64 13.10
N ALA A 347 10.80 -14.95 14.22
CA ALA A 347 11.93 -14.03 14.35
C ALA A 347 13.28 -14.73 14.11
N HIS A 348 13.45 -15.94 14.65
CA HIS A 348 14.64 -16.75 14.40
C HIS A 348 14.83 -17.07 12.91
N ASP A 349 13.77 -17.55 12.24
CA ASP A 349 13.83 -17.89 10.82
C ASP A 349 14.12 -16.66 9.96
N LEU A 350 13.58 -15.49 10.31
CA LEU A 350 13.84 -14.23 9.60
C LEU A 350 15.30 -13.77 9.74
N LEU A 351 15.88 -13.84 10.95
CA LEU A 351 17.29 -13.50 11.17
C LEU A 351 18.24 -14.40 10.36
N ARG A 352 17.87 -15.68 10.19
CA ARG A 352 18.63 -16.64 9.39
C ARG A 352 18.42 -16.45 7.88
N ALA A 353 17.20 -16.12 7.46
CA ALA A 353 16.82 -15.98 6.06
C ALA A 353 17.30 -14.65 5.45
N PHE A 354 17.33 -13.57 6.22
CA PHE A 354 17.58 -12.20 5.75
C PHE A 354 18.70 -11.48 6.54
N PRO A 355 19.91 -12.05 6.61
CA PRO A 355 20.96 -11.54 7.48
C PRO A 355 21.48 -10.16 7.07
N GLN A 356 21.33 -9.74 5.80
CA GLN A 356 21.88 -8.47 5.29
C GLN A 356 20.82 -7.38 5.12
N GLU A 357 19.56 -7.78 4.93
CA GLU A 357 18.47 -6.90 4.53
C GLU A 357 17.83 -6.18 5.73
N ILE A 358 17.77 -6.84 6.88
CA ILE A 358 17.15 -6.30 8.09
C ILE A 358 17.98 -5.10 8.60
N GLY A 359 17.32 -4.01 8.99
CA GLY A 359 17.96 -2.81 9.56
C GLY A 359 18.54 -3.04 10.96
N GLY A 360 19.30 -2.07 11.48
CA GLY A 360 19.94 -2.20 12.80
C GLY A 360 18.91 -2.29 13.95
N ARG A 361 17.88 -1.46 13.88
CA ARG A 361 16.77 -1.40 14.84
C ARG A 361 15.92 -2.67 14.80
N GLU A 362 15.42 -3.03 13.63
CA GLU A 362 14.57 -4.21 13.43
C GLU A 362 15.33 -5.48 13.78
N ARG A 363 16.63 -5.56 13.46
CA ARG A 363 17.49 -6.67 13.84
C ARG A 363 17.59 -6.79 15.36
N ALA A 364 17.78 -5.68 16.08
CA ALA A 364 17.83 -5.71 17.54
C ALA A 364 16.50 -6.18 18.15
N ALA A 365 15.35 -5.74 17.61
CA ALA A 365 14.03 -6.20 18.06
C ALA A 365 13.80 -7.70 17.78
N LEU A 366 14.19 -8.19 16.60
CA LEU A 366 14.11 -9.63 16.27
C LEU A 366 15.08 -10.47 17.10
N GLN A 367 16.29 -9.98 17.37
CA GLN A 367 17.26 -10.63 18.27
C GLN A 367 16.72 -10.72 19.69
N LEU A 368 15.95 -9.73 20.13
CA LEU A 368 15.29 -9.77 21.43
C LEU A 368 14.22 -10.88 21.47
N LEU A 369 13.45 -11.07 20.40
CA LEU A 369 12.51 -12.19 20.26
C LEU A 369 13.21 -13.55 20.17
N ASP A 370 14.34 -13.65 19.46
CA ASP A 370 15.16 -14.87 19.40
C ASP A 370 15.73 -15.22 20.79
N LEU A 371 16.21 -14.23 21.54
CA LEU A 371 16.63 -14.40 22.93
C LEU A 371 15.49 -14.89 23.83
N CYS A 372 14.25 -14.42 23.62
CA CYS A 372 13.09 -14.96 24.34
C CYS A 372 12.88 -16.45 24.08
N ARG A 373 13.13 -16.90 22.84
CA ARG A 373 13.06 -18.31 22.49
C ARG A 373 14.13 -19.10 23.24
N ASP A 374 15.36 -18.62 23.21
CA ASP A 374 16.50 -19.31 23.83
C ASP A 374 16.35 -19.37 25.36
N LEU A 375 15.88 -18.29 25.99
CA LEU A 375 15.55 -18.25 27.42
C LEU A 375 14.48 -19.30 27.80
N ARG A 376 13.49 -19.54 26.94
CA ARG A 376 12.47 -20.57 27.17
C ARG A 376 12.97 -21.99 26.95
N THR A 377 13.88 -22.21 26.00
CA THR A 377 14.45 -23.53 25.70
C THR A 377 15.64 -23.89 26.59
N GLY A 378 16.18 -22.92 27.33
CA GLY A 378 17.27 -23.11 28.29
C GLY A 378 18.67 -23.11 27.68
N ALA A 379 18.82 -22.66 26.44
CA ALA A 379 20.08 -22.65 25.70
C ALA A 379 20.87 -21.30 25.59
N PRO A 380 20.60 -20.21 26.34
CA PRO A 380 21.32 -18.96 26.14
C PRO A 380 22.67 -18.92 26.89
N GLU A 381 23.69 -18.35 26.25
CA GLU A 381 24.94 -17.96 26.91
C GLU A 381 24.68 -16.94 28.04
N PRO A 382 25.49 -16.92 29.11
CA PRO A 382 25.34 -15.94 30.21
C PRO A 382 25.35 -14.47 29.75
N GLY A 383 24.77 -13.59 30.57
CA GLY A 383 24.63 -12.15 30.33
C GLY A 383 23.23 -11.72 29.91
N TRP A 384 22.18 -12.42 30.34
CA TRP A 384 20.82 -12.27 29.81
C TRP A 384 20.26 -10.87 30.06
N ALA A 385 20.40 -10.35 31.28
CA ALA A 385 19.87 -9.03 31.65
C ALA A 385 20.62 -7.86 30.97
N GLU A 386 21.90 -8.03 30.66
CA GLU A 386 22.66 -7.05 29.88
C GLU A 386 22.27 -7.10 28.40
N GLN A 387 22.12 -8.31 27.84
CA GLN A 387 21.70 -8.51 26.45
C GLN A 387 20.30 -7.94 26.20
N VAL A 388 19.32 -8.23 27.07
CA VAL A 388 17.95 -7.68 26.95
C VAL A 388 17.97 -6.15 26.95
N ARG A 389 18.71 -5.51 27.86
CA ARG A 389 18.82 -4.05 27.91
C ARG A 389 19.51 -3.48 26.66
N THR A 390 20.64 -4.05 26.28
CA THR A 390 21.40 -3.62 25.10
C THR A 390 20.57 -3.72 23.82
N LEU A 391 19.83 -4.82 23.65
CA LEU A 391 18.96 -5.01 22.50
C LEU A 391 17.74 -4.08 22.52
N ARG A 392 17.12 -3.89 23.69
CA ARG A 392 16.02 -2.91 23.87
C ARG A 392 16.47 -1.50 23.46
N ASP A 393 17.60 -1.05 23.99
CA ASP A 393 18.09 0.32 23.75
C ASP A 393 18.48 0.53 22.27
N ARG A 394 18.93 -0.52 21.57
CA ARG A 394 19.20 -0.49 20.13
C ARG A 394 17.94 -0.55 19.26
N ALA A 395 16.84 -1.08 19.80
CA ALA A 395 15.57 -1.25 19.10
C ALA A 395 14.61 -0.05 19.29
N GLU A 396 15.02 1.00 20.00
CA GLU A 396 14.14 2.10 20.37
C GLU A 396 13.66 2.94 19.16
N PRO A 397 12.37 3.38 19.13
CA PRO A 397 11.23 2.98 19.99
C PRO A 397 10.81 1.50 19.84
N LEU A 398 10.73 0.71 20.91
CA LEU A 398 10.37 -0.71 20.84
C LEU A 398 8.85 -0.94 20.91
N GLU A 399 8.33 -1.94 20.20
CA GLU A 399 6.93 -2.36 20.29
C GLU A 399 6.60 -2.90 21.70
N PRO A 400 5.52 -2.42 22.36
CA PRO A 400 5.21 -2.82 23.74
C PRO A 400 5.06 -4.34 23.94
N ALA A 401 4.48 -5.04 22.97
CA ALA A 401 4.31 -6.49 23.01
C ALA A 401 5.64 -7.25 22.95
N VAL A 402 6.65 -6.70 22.25
CA VAL A 402 8.00 -7.28 22.21
C VAL A 402 8.69 -7.06 23.55
N GLN A 403 8.59 -5.85 24.12
CA GLN A 403 9.14 -5.55 25.44
C GLN A 403 8.53 -6.42 26.54
N GLU A 404 7.20 -6.53 26.59
CA GLU A 404 6.48 -7.34 27.57
C GLU A 404 6.91 -8.81 27.50
N ARG A 405 7.02 -9.36 26.28
CA ARG A 405 7.47 -10.73 26.07
C ARG A 405 8.93 -10.93 26.52
N ALA A 406 9.81 -10.00 26.19
CA ALA A 406 11.22 -10.05 26.58
C ALA A 406 11.40 -10.03 28.10
N PHE A 407 10.68 -9.12 28.77
CA PHE A 407 10.73 -9.04 30.22
C PHE A 407 10.15 -10.30 30.85
N THR A 408 9.02 -10.81 30.35
CA THR A 408 8.39 -12.03 30.85
C THR A 408 9.34 -13.23 30.72
N ALA A 409 9.92 -13.47 29.54
CA ALA A 409 10.85 -14.58 29.32
C ALA A 409 12.09 -14.49 30.23
N LEU A 410 12.66 -13.28 30.38
CA LEU A 410 13.80 -13.06 31.25
C LEU A 410 13.45 -13.31 32.72
N VAL A 411 12.35 -12.75 33.24
CA VAL A 411 12.00 -12.89 34.66
C VAL A 411 11.58 -14.30 35.02
N GLU A 412 10.89 -15.01 34.11
CA GLU A 412 10.57 -16.43 34.31
C GLU A 412 11.84 -17.27 34.42
N ARG A 413 12.84 -17.00 33.57
CA ARG A 413 14.15 -17.67 33.65
C ARG A 413 14.92 -17.28 34.91
N LEU A 414 14.89 -16.00 35.32
CA LEU A 414 15.46 -15.52 36.59
C LEU A 414 14.70 -16.02 37.83
N LEU A 415 13.53 -16.61 37.69
CA LEU A 415 12.80 -17.28 38.77
C LEU A 415 12.89 -18.81 38.67
N ALA A 416 13.58 -19.35 37.66
CA ALA A 416 13.80 -20.78 37.53
C ALA A 416 14.80 -21.28 38.60
N PRO A 417 14.67 -22.54 39.06
CA PRO A 417 15.53 -23.10 40.11
C PRO A 417 16.98 -23.33 39.65
N ASP A 418 17.22 -23.45 38.34
CA ASP A 418 18.51 -23.76 37.71
C ASP A 418 19.24 -22.51 37.17
N ARG A 419 18.77 -21.31 37.53
CA ARG A 419 19.38 -20.05 37.08
C ARG A 419 20.81 -19.89 37.62
N PRO A 420 21.77 -19.42 36.81
CA PRO A 420 23.08 -19.03 37.31
C PRO A 420 22.97 -17.82 38.25
N GLY A 421 23.66 -17.85 39.40
CA GLY A 421 23.60 -16.76 40.38
C GLY A 421 24.14 -15.41 39.88
N ALA A 422 25.04 -15.44 38.87
CA ALA A 422 25.57 -14.24 38.22
C ALA A 422 24.48 -13.44 37.49
N GLU A 423 23.50 -14.11 36.87
CA GLU A 423 22.43 -13.46 36.12
C GLU A 423 21.55 -12.58 37.01
N LEU A 424 21.23 -13.06 38.21
CA LEU A 424 20.45 -12.29 39.16
C LEU A 424 21.27 -11.11 39.72
N TYR A 425 22.58 -11.28 39.90
CA TYR A 425 23.46 -10.18 40.29
C TYR A 425 23.47 -9.06 39.24
N ASP A 426 23.63 -9.41 37.96
CA ASP A 426 23.66 -8.43 36.86
C ASP A 426 22.30 -7.75 36.66
N PHE A 427 21.21 -8.52 36.75
CA PHE A 427 19.84 -7.99 36.79
C PHE A 427 19.66 -6.99 37.93
N VAL A 428 20.07 -7.34 39.16
CA VAL A 428 19.88 -6.49 40.33
C VAL A 428 20.72 -5.20 40.22
N ARG A 429 21.95 -5.31 39.71
CA ARG A 429 22.85 -4.17 39.52
C ARG A 429 22.43 -3.26 38.36
N SER A 430 21.54 -3.72 37.49
CA SER A 430 21.02 -2.92 36.38
C SER A 430 20.24 -1.68 36.83
N ASP A 431 19.63 -1.72 38.02
CA ASP A 431 18.69 -0.73 38.56
C ASP A 431 17.59 -0.30 37.57
N ASP A 432 17.21 -1.20 36.66
CA ASP A 432 16.15 -0.96 35.67
C ASP A 432 14.78 -1.11 36.33
N ALA A 433 14.10 0.01 36.56
CA ALA A 433 12.85 0.05 37.31
C ALA A 433 11.71 -0.75 36.64
N GLU A 434 11.62 -0.75 35.31
CA GLU A 434 10.57 -1.46 34.59
C GLU A 434 10.80 -2.98 34.65
N LEU A 435 12.05 -3.39 34.48
CA LEU A 435 12.44 -4.80 34.56
C LEU A 435 12.32 -5.34 35.99
N ILE A 436 12.65 -4.54 37.02
CA ILE A 436 12.44 -4.87 38.43
C ILE A 436 10.94 -4.99 38.75
N ALA A 437 10.10 -4.12 38.20
CA ALA A 437 8.65 -4.21 38.37
C ALA A 437 8.07 -5.47 37.70
N ALA A 438 8.59 -5.88 36.54
CA ALA A 438 8.21 -7.13 35.89
C ALA A 438 8.59 -8.36 36.74
N TYR A 439 9.79 -8.35 37.34
CA TYR A 439 10.22 -9.42 38.26
C TYR A 439 9.32 -9.51 39.50
N ASP A 440 8.96 -8.38 40.12
CA ASP A 440 8.03 -8.35 41.27
C ASP A 440 6.68 -8.99 40.92
N ARG A 441 6.10 -8.62 39.77
CA ARG A 441 4.84 -9.21 39.30
C ARG A 441 4.95 -10.72 39.10
N ALA A 442 6.00 -11.19 38.42
CA ALA A 442 6.22 -12.62 38.17
C ALA A 442 6.50 -13.42 39.46
N ALA A 443 7.23 -12.83 40.42
CA ALA A 443 7.51 -13.46 41.70
C ALA A 443 6.24 -13.63 42.56
N ARG A 444 5.25 -12.75 42.38
CA ARG A 444 3.94 -12.81 43.04
C ARG A 444 2.94 -13.74 42.35
N ALA A 445 3.25 -14.24 41.15
CA ALA A 445 2.38 -15.14 40.40
C ALA A 445 2.25 -16.51 41.10
N GLU A 446 1.12 -17.18 40.87
CA GLU A 446 0.80 -18.44 41.54
C GLU A 446 1.78 -19.61 41.25
N PRO A 447 2.36 -19.76 40.04
CA PRO A 447 3.39 -20.77 39.79
C PRO A 447 4.60 -20.62 40.72
N THR A 448 5.09 -19.39 40.90
CA THR A 448 6.21 -19.08 41.79
C THR A 448 5.83 -19.35 43.25
N ARG A 449 4.64 -18.90 43.68
CA ARG A 449 4.15 -19.14 45.05
C ARG A 449 3.97 -20.62 45.35
N THR A 450 3.45 -21.40 44.40
CA THR A 450 3.30 -22.86 44.54
C THR A 450 4.66 -23.52 44.69
N ARG A 451 5.64 -23.14 43.86
CA ARG A 451 7.01 -23.66 43.96
C ARG A 451 7.65 -23.31 45.30
N LEU A 452 7.49 -22.06 45.75
CA LEU A 452 7.96 -21.60 47.05
C LEU A 452 7.38 -22.40 48.21
N ARG A 453 6.13 -22.88 48.14
CA ARG A 453 5.50 -23.69 49.21
C ARG A 453 5.87 -25.17 49.16
N THR A 454 6.20 -25.69 47.98
CA THR A 454 6.38 -27.13 47.74
C THR A 454 7.84 -27.57 47.66
N HIS A 455 8.78 -26.65 47.40
CA HIS A 455 10.20 -26.96 47.22
C HIS A 455 11.07 -26.18 48.22
N PRO A 456 11.48 -26.79 49.36
CA PRO A 456 12.31 -26.14 50.38
C PRO A 456 13.63 -25.56 49.84
N ALA A 457 14.31 -26.31 48.96
CA ALA A 457 15.55 -25.84 48.32
C ALA A 457 15.36 -24.55 47.51
N TYR A 458 14.22 -24.41 46.82
CA TYR A 458 13.90 -23.20 46.06
C TYR A 458 13.59 -22.01 46.97
N ALA A 459 12.87 -22.24 48.09
CA ALA A 459 12.63 -21.19 49.08
C ALA A 459 13.93 -20.69 49.76
N ALA A 460 14.85 -21.62 50.06
CA ALA A 460 16.17 -21.30 50.59
C ALA A 460 17.01 -20.47 49.61
N ASP A 461 16.95 -20.83 48.33
CA ASP A 461 17.60 -20.12 47.24
C ASP A 461 17.06 -18.69 47.08
N CYS A 462 15.73 -18.50 47.00
CA CYS A 462 15.10 -17.18 46.94
C CYS A 462 15.44 -16.32 48.17
N PHE A 463 15.44 -16.89 49.39
CA PHE A 463 15.86 -16.17 50.60
C PHE A 463 17.30 -15.65 50.47
N THR A 464 18.21 -16.51 50.02
CA THR A 464 19.63 -16.19 49.88
C THR A 464 19.83 -15.05 48.89
N HIS A 465 19.14 -15.11 47.76
CA HIS A 465 19.26 -14.12 46.70
C HIS A 465 18.62 -12.77 47.05
N TRP A 466 17.40 -12.75 47.58
CA TRP A 466 16.72 -11.49 47.95
C TRP A 466 17.38 -10.77 49.12
N THR A 467 18.25 -11.46 49.87
CA THR A 467 19.05 -10.85 50.95
C THR A 467 20.51 -10.56 50.56
N ALA A 468 20.97 -11.00 49.38
CA ALA A 468 22.38 -10.89 48.98
C ALA A 468 22.83 -9.45 48.65
N HIS A 469 21.91 -8.59 48.18
CA HIS A 469 22.26 -7.29 47.59
C HIS A 469 21.48 -6.10 48.21
N PRO A 470 21.70 -5.79 49.50
CA PRO A 470 20.94 -4.75 50.22
C PRO A 470 21.23 -3.30 49.77
N HIS A 471 22.12 -3.10 48.79
CA HIS A 471 22.57 -1.79 48.31
C HIS A 471 22.52 -1.63 46.79
N ALA A 472 21.87 -2.54 46.07
CA ALA A 472 21.84 -2.54 44.61
C ALA A 472 20.77 -1.61 44.01
N GLY A 473 20.59 -0.43 44.61
CA GLY A 473 19.63 0.57 44.15
C GLY A 473 18.30 0.58 44.92
N PRO A 474 17.57 1.72 44.88
CA PRO A 474 16.34 1.92 45.65
C PRO A 474 15.18 1.05 45.14
N ALA A 475 15.11 0.78 43.82
CA ALA A 475 14.06 -0.04 43.23
C ALA A 475 14.16 -1.49 43.72
N TRP A 476 15.35 -2.10 43.58
CA TRP A 476 15.57 -3.47 44.07
C TRP A 476 15.41 -3.59 45.59
N THR A 477 15.95 -2.65 46.36
CA THR A 477 15.86 -2.71 47.83
C THR A 477 14.40 -2.72 48.31
N THR A 478 13.54 -1.94 47.66
CA THR A 478 12.10 -1.89 47.97
C THR A 478 11.41 -3.20 47.57
N THR A 479 11.64 -3.67 46.34
CA THR A 479 11.07 -4.92 45.82
C THR A 479 11.50 -6.14 46.64
N ALA A 480 12.79 -6.30 46.92
CA ALA A 480 13.32 -7.42 47.69
C ALA A 480 12.73 -7.47 49.11
N ALA A 481 12.57 -6.32 49.78
CA ALA A 481 11.92 -6.26 51.08
C ALA A 481 10.45 -6.70 51.03
N ALA A 482 9.70 -6.23 50.02
CA ALA A 482 8.31 -6.62 49.81
C ALA A 482 8.17 -8.11 49.47
N LEU A 483 9.01 -8.66 48.59
CA LEU A 483 9.01 -10.08 48.24
C LEU A 483 9.33 -10.97 49.44
N LEU A 484 10.28 -10.58 50.29
CA LEU A 484 10.56 -11.30 51.54
C LEU A 484 9.34 -11.30 52.46
N ASP A 485 8.74 -10.15 52.72
CA ASP A 485 7.67 -10.02 53.72
C ASP A 485 6.31 -10.54 53.24
N GLU A 486 5.98 -10.35 51.96
CA GLU A 486 4.65 -10.58 51.39
C GLU A 486 4.55 -11.85 50.53
N VAL A 487 5.68 -12.40 50.04
CA VAL A 487 5.68 -13.59 49.19
C VAL A 487 6.35 -14.77 49.88
N LEU A 488 7.62 -14.63 50.27
CA LEU A 488 8.39 -15.75 50.84
C LEU A 488 7.93 -16.11 52.26
N ARG A 489 7.72 -15.13 53.14
CA ARG A 489 7.32 -15.41 54.53
C ARG A 489 5.97 -16.15 54.60
N PRO A 490 4.91 -15.73 53.88
CA PRO A 490 3.66 -16.50 53.85
C PRO A 490 3.83 -17.90 53.28
N ALA A 491 4.67 -18.08 52.25
CA ALA A 491 4.93 -19.40 51.67
C ALA A 491 5.64 -20.34 52.66
N VAL A 492 6.70 -19.88 53.32
CA VAL A 492 7.43 -20.66 54.34
C VAL A 492 6.54 -20.98 55.55
N ARG A 493 5.64 -20.08 55.96
CA ARG A 493 4.70 -20.33 57.06
C ARG A 493 3.60 -21.32 56.72
N ALA A 494 3.33 -21.54 55.44
CA ALA A 494 2.38 -22.56 54.98
C ALA A 494 3.01 -23.96 54.85
N MET A 495 4.33 -24.08 54.98
CA MET A 495 5.04 -25.36 54.95
C MET A 495 4.90 -26.15 56.26
N THR A 496 5.22 -27.45 56.20
CA THR A 496 5.41 -28.28 57.40
C THR A 496 6.67 -27.88 58.15
N ALA A 497 6.75 -28.20 59.45
CA ALA A 497 7.93 -27.91 60.26
C ALA A 497 9.21 -28.57 59.71
N GLU A 498 9.09 -29.77 59.14
CA GLU A 498 10.17 -30.52 58.48
C GLU A 498 10.70 -29.76 57.26
N ALA A 499 9.80 -29.29 56.39
CA ALA A 499 10.17 -28.49 55.22
C ALA A 499 10.84 -27.16 55.63
N VAL A 500 10.37 -26.50 56.69
CA VAL A 500 11.02 -25.27 57.20
C VAL A 500 12.43 -25.55 57.73
N ALA A 501 12.65 -26.68 58.41
CA ALA A 501 13.97 -27.09 58.86
C ALA A 501 14.91 -27.36 57.68
N GLU A 502 14.41 -27.97 56.61
CA GLU A 502 15.15 -28.20 55.36
C GLU A 502 15.54 -26.88 54.66
N VAL A 503 14.66 -25.87 54.66
CA VAL A 503 14.99 -24.51 54.19
C VAL A 503 16.16 -23.94 55.01
N GLU A 504 16.07 -23.99 56.34
CA GLU A 504 17.11 -23.45 57.23
C GLU A 504 18.46 -24.14 56.99
N GLU A 505 18.46 -25.47 56.90
CA GLU A 505 19.65 -26.26 56.65
C GLU A 505 20.28 -25.89 55.30
N THR A 506 19.45 -25.77 54.26
CA THR A 506 19.89 -25.41 52.90
C THR A 506 20.49 -24.01 52.87
N VAL A 507 19.87 -23.01 53.51
CA VAL A 507 20.43 -21.66 53.67
C VAL A 507 21.75 -21.67 54.44
N GLY A 508 21.87 -22.56 55.43
CA GLY A 508 23.10 -22.75 56.19
C GLY A 508 24.24 -23.34 55.35
N ARG A 509 23.93 -24.26 54.44
CA ARG A 509 24.89 -24.93 53.55
C ARG A 509 25.40 -24.03 52.42
N THR A 510 24.53 -23.19 51.82
CA THR A 510 24.88 -22.34 50.67
C THR A 510 25.42 -20.96 51.06
N GLY A 511 25.49 -20.65 52.37
CA GLY A 511 25.81 -19.33 52.89
C GLY A 511 27.12 -19.18 53.65
N SER A 512 27.58 -17.93 53.80
CA SER A 512 28.60 -17.59 54.78
C SER A 512 28.09 -17.84 56.22
N SER A 513 29.01 -18.11 57.14
CA SER A 513 28.66 -18.37 58.55
C SER A 513 27.71 -17.29 59.10
N GLY A 514 26.53 -17.71 59.57
CA GLY A 514 25.49 -16.84 60.11
C GLY A 514 24.21 -16.65 59.28
N ARG A 515 24.13 -17.12 58.03
CA ARG A 515 22.89 -17.03 57.23
C ARG A 515 21.70 -17.81 57.81
N ALA A 516 21.92 -19.00 58.37
CA ALA A 516 20.86 -19.77 59.04
C ALA A 516 20.25 -19.02 60.24
N ASN A 517 21.09 -18.31 61.02
CA ASN A 517 20.61 -17.43 62.10
C ASN A 517 19.78 -16.27 61.55
N ALA A 518 20.22 -15.64 60.45
CA ALA A 518 19.47 -14.56 59.80
C ALA A 518 18.10 -15.01 59.28
N PHE A 519 18.02 -16.21 58.71
CA PHE A 519 16.76 -16.84 58.30
C PHE A 519 15.83 -17.06 59.51
N ARG A 520 16.33 -17.65 60.60
CA ARG A 520 15.55 -17.85 61.83
C ARG A 520 15.02 -16.56 62.43
N ASP A 521 15.84 -15.50 62.43
CA ASP A 521 15.44 -14.19 62.96
C ASP A 521 14.39 -13.52 62.08
N TRP A 522 14.54 -13.60 60.76
CA TRP A 522 13.58 -13.08 59.79
C TRP A 522 12.22 -13.82 59.86
N ASN A 523 12.21 -15.14 60.01
CA ASN A 523 10.97 -15.94 60.05
C ASN A 523 10.19 -15.71 61.36
N ARG A 524 10.91 -15.56 62.49
CA ARG A 524 10.32 -15.32 63.82
C ARG A 524 9.80 -13.89 64.02
N SER A 525 10.33 -12.90 63.31
CA SER A 525 9.89 -11.51 63.46
C SER A 525 8.45 -11.30 62.96
N ARG A 526 7.63 -10.60 63.76
CA ARG A 526 6.21 -10.27 63.44
C ARG A 526 5.98 -8.83 62.96
N ALA A 527 7.01 -8.00 62.77
CA ALA A 527 6.79 -6.57 62.43
C ALA A 527 7.81 -5.96 61.44
N LEU A 528 7.26 -5.09 60.60
CA LEU A 528 7.81 -4.34 59.46
C LEU A 528 9.16 -3.62 59.72
N GLY A 529 10.05 -3.69 58.72
CA GLY A 529 10.94 -2.55 58.37
C GLY A 529 12.37 -2.49 58.95
N ARG A 530 12.90 -3.50 59.64
CA ARG A 530 14.24 -3.38 60.29
C ARG A 530 15.34 -4.36 59.84
N LEU A 531 15.13 -5.14 58.78
CA LEU A 531 16.15 -6.08 58.29
C LEU A 531 17.20 -5.42 57.38
N GLY A 532 16.82 -4.46 56.53
CA GLY A 532 17.77 -3.75 55.65
C GLY A 532 18.89 -3.02 56.40
N ARG A 533 18.63 -2.54 57.62
CA ARG A 533 19.63 -1.85 58.45
C ARG A 533 20.53 -2.76 59.29
N ARG A 534 20.09 -3.98 59.64
CA ARG A 534 20.86 -4.87 60.54
C ARG A 534 21.85 -5.77 59.80
N ILE A 535 21.58 -6.12 58.55
CA ILE A 535 22.49 -6.97 57.77
C ILE A 535 23.72 -6.17 57.30
N ALA A 536 23.54 -4.90 56.89
CA ALA A 536 24.64 -4.00 56.53
C ALA A 536 25.63 -3.74 57.69
N GLY A 537 25.16 -3.79 58.94
CA GLY A 537 26.02 -3.63 60.12
C GLY A 537 26.91 -4.84 60.44
N ARG A 538 26.58 -6.03 59.92
CA ARG A 538 27.27 -7.29 60.27
C ARG A 538 28.31 -7.73 59.24
N VAL A 539 28.13 -7.38 57.96
CA VAL A 539 29.12 -7.66 56.90
C VAL A 539 30.36 -6.74 57.00
N ARG A 540 30.28 -5.63 57.76
CA ARG A 540 31.43 -4.74 58.03
C ARG A 540 32.41 -5.28 59.10
N ARG A 541 32.14 -6.48 59.65
CA ARG A 541 33.04 -7.22 60.55
C ARG A 541 33.01 -8.70 60.16
N GLY A 542 33.71 -9.03 59.09
CA GLY A 542 33.95 -10.38 58.60
C GLY A 542 35.10 -10.33 57.61
#